data_AF-A0A9W9EXN5-F1
#
_entry.id   AF-A0A9W9EXN5-F1
#
_cell.length_a   1.000
_cell.length_b   1.000
_cell.length_c   1.000
_cell.angle_alpha   90.00
_cell.angle_beta   90.00
_cell.angle_gamma   90.00
#
_symmetry.space_group_name_H-M   'P 1'
#
loop_
_entity.id
_entity.type
_entity.pdbx_description
1 polymer ?
#
loop_
_entity_poly.entity_id
_entity_poly.type
_entity_poly.pdbx_seq_one_letter_code
_entity_poly.pdbx_strand_id
1 'polypeptide(L)'
;MRFPLFVSILSLATLAFSRPTVQDVNNHNDPIPYGAFPSSASSSITPATTPGNPNYNSTRIGRAIVLNRCPKPVYIWSVGSIVRPETTVLPGGRFTETFRRDLETGGIALKISTVKGGLYKSAPQTIFAYNLNGNKVWYDLSDVFGDPFRGRSVSLLPSSPPISWSNGIPPHGSQVRVQDSSQDLTLTLC
;
A
#
# COMPACT_ATOMS: atom_id res chain seq x y z
N MET A 1 -13.75 -21.27 -53.05
CA MET A 1 -14.45 -20.34 -52.12
C MET A 1 -13.41 -19.41 -51.51
N ARG A 2 -13.61 -18.10 -51.67
CA ARG A 2 -12.64 -17.03 -51.36
C ARG A 2 -12.61 -16.74 -49.84
N PHE A 3 -11.42 -16.77 -49.24
CA PHE A 3 -11.15 -16.19 -47.93
C PHE A 3 -10.89 -14.68 -48.08
N PRO A 4 -11.46 -13.80 -47.24
CA PRO A 4 -10.96 -12.44 -47.13
C PRO A 4 -9.87 -12.37 -46.04
N LEU A 5 -8.68 -11.90 -46.44
CA LEU A 5 -7.65 -11.41 -45.54
C LEU A 5 -8.14 -10.12 -44.87
N PHE A 6 -8.19 -10.10 -43.54
CA PHE A 6 -8.29 -8.85 -42.78
C PHE A 6 -6.89 -8.42 -42.35
N VAL A 7 -6.36 -7.38 -43.00
CA VAL A 7 -5.13 -6.69 -42.62
C VAL A 7 -5.46 -5.73 -41.48
N SER A 8 -4.98 -6.02 -40.27
CA SER A 8 -5.06 -5.08 -39.15
C SER A 8 -3.89 -4.11 -39.22
N ILE A 9 -4.19 -2.83 -39.41
CA ILE A 9 -3.22 -1.72 -39.44
C ILE A 9 -2.97 -1.31 -37.99
N LEU A 10 -1.75 -1.58 -37.50
CA LEU A 10 -1.30 -1.17 -36.18
C LEU A 10 -0.72 0.26 -36.28
N SER A 11 -1.49 1.28 -35.88
CA SER A 11 -0.97 2.65 -35.75
C SER A 11 -0.08 2.76 -34.51
N LEU A 12 1.23 2.93 -34.71
CA LEU A 12 2.16 3.40 -33.68
C LEU A 12 1.97 4.91 -33.48
N ALA A 13 1.43 5.32 -32.33
CA ALA A 13 1.50 6.70 -31.86
C ALA A 13 2.76 6.86 -30.98
N THR A 14 3.76 7.58 -31.48
CA THR A 14 4.95 7.99 -30.74
C THR A 14 4.60 9.13 -29.78
N LEU A 15 4.62 8.88 -28.48
CA LEU A 15 4.55 9.92 -27.45
C LEU A 15 5.95 10.52 -27.24
N ALA A 16 6.13 11.77 -27.69
CA ALA A 16 7.32 12.56 -27.41
C ALA A 16 7.26 13.11 -25.97
N PHE A 17 8.22 12.74 -25.13
CA PHE A 17 8.41 13.34 -23.81
C PHE A 17 9.28 14.59 -23.92
N SER A 18 8.66 15.77 -23.87
CA SER A 18 9.36 17.04 -23.69
C SER A 18 9.76 17.18 -22.21
N ARG A 19 11.07 17.24 -21.94
CA ARG A 19 11.64 17.51 -20.61
C ARG A 19 11.47 19.00 -20.27
N PRO A 20 10.90 19.37 -19.10
CA PRO A 20 11.07 20.72 -18.58
C PRO A 20 12.43 20.85 -17.89
N THR A 21 13.24 21.80 -18.37
CA THR A 21 14.49 22.23 -17.75
C THR A 21 14.15 23.14 -16.57
N VAL A 22 14.45 22.73 -15.34
CA VAL A 22 14.43 23.61 -14.16
C VAL A 22 15.84 24.15 -13.97
N GLN A 23 16.04 25.44 -14.24
CA GLN A 23 17.20 26.20 -13.79
C GLN A 23 16.89 26.69 -12.37
N ASP A 24 17.51 26.07 -11.36
CA ASP A 24 17.66 26.72 -10.05
C ASP A 24 19.00 27.45 -10.02
N VAL A 25 18.90 28.76 -10.19
CA VAL A 25 19.97 29.73 -9.97
C VAL A 25 19.89 30.11 -8.49
N ASN A 26 20.88 29.68 -7.70
CA ASN A 26 21.54 30.44 -6.61
C ASN A 26 22.28 29.48 -5.67
N ASN A 27 23.50 29.15 -6.08
CA ASN A 27 24.53 28.59 -5.22
C ASN A 27 25.45 29.76 -4.80
N HIS A 28 25.37 30.19 -3.54
CA HIS A 28 26.36 31.11 -2.98
C HIS A 28 26.94 30.49 -1.71
N ASN A 29 27.98 29.68 -1.92
CA ASN A 29 28.94 29.30 -0.90
C ASN A 29 30.07 30.33 -0.96
N ASP A 30 30.18 31.19 0.05
CA ASP A 30 31.43 31.89 0.35
C ASP A 30 31.83 31.61 1.82
N PRO A 31 33.09 31.19 2.06
CA PRO A 31 33.61 30.86 3.39
C PRO A 31 34.14 32.11 4.11
N ILE A 32 33.78 32.30 5.38
CA ILE A 32 34.35 33.36 6.24
C ILE A 32 35.52 32.81 7.07
N PRO A 33 36.66 33.53 7.18
CA PRO A 33 37.93 32.99 7.65
C PRO A 33 38.09 33.03 9.18
N TYR A 34 38.92 32.12 9.68
CA TYR A 34 39.36 31.99 11.07
C TYR A 34 40.06 33.25 11.59
N GLY A 35 39.65 33.71 12.77
CA GLY A 35 40.33 34.71 13.60
C GLY A 35 40.26 34.31 15.08
N ALA A 36 41.38 34.42 15.78
CA ALA A 36 41.65 33.87 17.11
C ALA A 36 41.35 34.86 18.28
N PHE A 37 40.78 34.32 19.38
CA PHE A 37 40.86 34.65 20.85
C PHE A 37 40.78 36.13 21.36
N PRO A 38 40.19 36.44 22.56
CA PRO A 38 40.50 35.79 23.85
C PRO A 38 39.35 35.57 24.85
N SER A 39 39.73 34.94 25.96
CA SER A 39 38.96 34.34 27.04
C SER A 39 38.21 35.31 27.98
N SER A 40 37.16 34.74 28.58
CA SER A 40 36.65 34.97 29.95
C SER A 40 36.02 36.34 30.29
N ALA A 41 34.69 36.39 30.25
CA ALA A 41 33.92 37.17 31.20
C ALA A 41 32.66 36.39 31.61
N SER A 42 32.59 36.06 32.89
CA SER A 42 31.47 35.40 33.55
C SER A 42 30.24 36.31 33.54
N SER A 43 29.15 35.87 32.94
CA SER A 43 27.82 36.41 33.19
C SER A 43 26.87 35.26 33.52
N SER A 44 26.31 35.36 34.72
CA SER A 44 25.29 34.49 35.28
C SER A 44 24.05 34.46 34.39
N ILE A 45 23.84 33.35 33.69
CA ILE A 45 22.60 33.06 32.99
C ILE A 45 21.86 32.01 33.82
N THR A 46 20.77 32.45 34.46
CA THR A 46 19.67 31.61 34.93
C THR A 46 19.42 30.42 34.00
N PRO A 47 19.21 29.19 34.50
CA PRO A 47 18.75 28.08 33.66
C PRO A 47 17.41 28.46 33.04
N ALA A 48 17.45 28.93 31.80
CA ALA A 48 16.28 29.06 30.97
C ALA A 48 15.70 27.65 30.81
N THR A 49 14.44 27.54 31.22
CA THR A 49 13.52 26.44 30.93
C THR A 49 13.89 25.70 29.64
N THR A 50 14.12 24.39 29.78
CA THR A 50 14.21 23.43 28.69
C THR A 50 13.22 23.78 27.58
N PRO A 51 13.67 24.01 26.34
CA PRO A 51 12.77 24.11 25.20
C PRO A 51 11.94 22.83 25.16
N GLY A 52 10.61 23.00 25.22
CA GLY A 52 9.67 21.90 25.20
C GLY A 52 10.04 20.92 24.10
N ASN A 53 10.19 19.66 24.51
CA ASN A 53 10.26 18.50 23.64
C ASN A 53 9.22 18.72 22.52
N PRO A 54 9.62 18.89 21.25
CA PRO A 54 8.64 18.97 20.18
C PRO A 54 7.84 17.67 20.28
N ASN A 55 6.54 17.79 20.52
CA ASN A 55 5.63 16.65 20.44
C ASN A 55 5.86 16.02 19.07
N TYR A 56 6.70 14.99 19.04
CA TYR A 56 6.87 14.15 17.88
C TYR A 56 5.58 13.37 17.83
N ASN A 57 4.59 13.92 17.12
CA ASN A 57 3.42 13.18 16.70
C ASN A 57 3.96 12.07 15.79
N SER A 58 4.42 10.98 16.42
CA SER A 58 4.67 9.72 15.74
C SER A 58 3.31 9.29 15.22
N THR A 59 3.02 9.67 13.97
CA THR A 59 1.80 9.29 13.30
C THR A 59 1.86 7.78 13.15
N ARG A 60 1.24 7.06 14.09
CA ARG A 60 1.12 5.61 14.04
C ARG A 60 0.55 5.26 12.67
N ILE A 61 1.25 4.41 11.92
CA ILE A 61 0.72 3.84 10.69
C ILE A 61 -0.03 2.55 11.05
N GLY A 62 -1.26 2.45 10.57
CA GLY A 62 -2.13 1.29 10.72
C GLY A 62 -1.66 0.09 9.90
N ARG A 63 -2.45 -0.97 9.95
CA ARG A 63 -2.09 -2.28 9.41
C ARG A 63 -3.16 -2.82 8.47
N ALA A 64 -2.71 -3.54 7.45
CA ALA A 64 -3.53 -4.45 6.68
C ALA A 64 -3.56 -5.81 7.40
N ILE A 65 -4.75 -6.26 7.79
CA ILE A 65 -4.98 -7.49 8.55
C ILE A 65 -5.88 -8.40 7.72
N VAL A 66 -5.51 -9.68 7.63
CA VAL A 66 -6.38 -10.72 7.06
C VAL A 66 -6.66 -11.75 8.13
N LEU A 67 -7.92 -11.87 8.53
CA LEU A 67 -8.40 -12.85 9.50
C LEU A 67 -8.98 -14.06 8.77
N ASN A 68 -8.45 -15.24 9.04
CA ASN A 68 -8.95 -16.49 8.49
C ASN A 68 -9.93 -17.13 9.47
N ARG A 69 -11.23 -16.99 9.24
CA ARG A 69 -12.26 -17.75 9.95
C ARG A 69 -12.75 -18.98 9.18
N CYS A 70 -12.18 -19.25 8.01
CA CYS A 70 -12.47 -20.45 7.25
C CYS A 70 -12.00 -21.71 7.98
N PRO A 71 -12.62 -22.88 7.71
CA PRO A 71 -12.24 -24.14 8.35
C PRO A 71 -10.92 -24.73 7.80
N LYS A 72 -10.29 -24.08 6.81
CA LYS A 72 -9.06 -24.53 6.15
C LYS A 72 -8.03 -23.39 6.10
N PRO A 73 -6.74 -23.69 5.93
CA PRO A 73 -5.72 -22.67 5.74
C PRO A 73 -5.98 -21.82 4.49
N VAL A 74 -5.50 -20.58 4.53
CA VAL A 74 -5.40 -19.69 3.37
C VAL A 74 -3.94 -19.28 3.17
N TYR A 75 -3.59 -18.92 1.94
CA TYR A 75 -2.22 -18.62 1.52
C TYR A 75 -2.16 -17.20 0.99
N ILE A 76 -1.22 -16.41 1.52
CA ILE A 76 -1.16 -14.96 1.29
C ILE A 76 0.20 -14.57 0.76
N TRP A 77 0.21 -13.69 -0.23
CA TRP A 77 1.40 -12.99 -0.74
C TRP A 77 1.18 -11.48 -0.64
N SER A 78 2.15 -10.76 -0.07
CA SER A 78 2.21 -9.29 -0.14
C SER A 78 3.03 -8.89 -1.35
N VAL A 79 2.37 -8.25 -2.33
CA VAL A 79 2.91 -7.97 -3.66
C VAL A 79 3.01 -6.46 -3.89
N GLY A 80 4.22 -5.95 -4.07
CA GLY A 80 4.52 -4.63 -4.64
C GLY A 80 5.39 -4.79 -5.89
N SER A 81 6.48 -4.02 -6.01
CA SER A 81 7.55 -4.31 -6.99
C SER A 81 8.22 -5.66 -6.72
N ILE A 82 8.23 -6.09 -5.46
CA ILE A 82 8.71 -7.40 -5.01
C ILE A 82 7.53 -8.21 -4.49
N VAL A 83 7.50 -9.49 -4.86
CA VAL A 83 6.59 -10.49 -4.29
C VAL A 83 7.24 -11.08 -3.03
N ARG A 84 6.63 -10.86 -1.86
CA ARG A 84 7.09 -11.49 -0.62
C ARG A 84 6.75 -12.99 -0.61
N PRO A 85 7.49 -13.82 0.17
CA PRO A 85 7.20 -15.24 0.30
C PRO A 85 5.76 -15.54 0.74
N GLU A 86 5.25 -16.71 0.36
CA GLU A 86 3.94 -17.20 0.79
C GLU A 86 3.87 -17.27 2.32
N THR A 87 2.80 -16.73 2.90
CA THR A 87 2.44 -16.93 4.30
C THR A 87 1.21 -17.81 4.40
N THR A 88 1.32 -18.92 5.12
CA THR A 88 0.17 -19.78 5.45
C THR A 88 -0.53 -19.26 6.71
N VAL A 89 -1.83 -19.01 6.62
CA VAL A 89 -2.68 -18.62 7.76
C VAL A 89 -3.63 -19.76 8.09
N LEU A 90 -3.41 -20.42 9.21
CA LEU A 90 -4.27 -21.50 9.71
C LEU A 90 -5.67 -20.99 10.12
N PRO A 91 -6.68 -21.88 10.24
CA PRO A 91 -7.99 -21.53 10.77
C PRO A 91 -7.90 -20.78 12.11
N GLY A 92 -8.66 -19.69 12.26
CA GLY A 92 -8.63 -18.79 13.42
C GLY A 92 -7.40 -17.87 13.46
N GLY A 93 -6.42 -18.06 12.58
CA GLY A 93 -5.20 -17.26 12.49
C GLY A 93 -5.39 -15.93 11.77
N ARG A 94 -4.34 -15.11 11.78
CA ARG A 94 -4.30 -13.85 11.03
C ARG A 94 -2.95 -13.62 10.36
N PHE A 95 -2.99 -12.95 9.22
CA PHE A 95 -1.85 -12.26 8.63
C PHE A 95 -1.94 -10.76 8.97
N THR A 96 -0.81 -10.10 9.11
CA THR A 96 -0.74 -8.67 9.43
C THR A 96 0.52 -8.07 8.83
N GLU A 97 0.38 -6.93 8.15
CA GLU A 97 1.50 -6.05 7.84
C GLU A 97 1.13 -4.58 8.08
N THR A 98 2.09 -3.79 8.55
CA THR A 98 1.94 -2.33 8.59
C THR A 98 1.80 -1.80 7.17
N PHE A 99 0.91 -0.83 6.95
CA PHE A 99 0.80 -0.20 5.65
C PHE A 99 2.15 0.39 5.23
N ARG A 100 2.53 0.10 4.00
CA ARG A 100 3.74 0.62 3.37
C ARG A 100 3.42 1.12 1.98
N ARG A 101 4.21 2.07 1.51
CA ARG A 101 4.20 2.48 0.12
C ARG A 101 5.23 1.65 -0.64
N ASP A 102 4.85 1.17 -1.82
CA ASP A 102 5.82 0.72 -2.82
C ASP A 102 6.18 1.91 -3.70
N LEU A 103 7.47 2.22 -3.85
CA LEU A 103 7.90 3.42 -4.57
C LEU A 103 7.78 3.26 -6.10
N GLU A 104 7.70 2.04 -6.60
CA GLU A 104 7.63 1.75 -8.03
C GLU A 104 6.19 1.52 -8.49
N THR A 105 5.43 0.68 -7.77
CA THR A 105 4.03 0.38 -8.12
C THR A 105 3.03 1.34 -7.46
N GLY A 106 3.45 2.12 -6.47
CA GLY A 106 2.60 3.02 -5.68
C GLY A 106 1.82 2.32 -4.55
N GLY A 107 1.53 1.03 -4.70
CA GLY A 107 0.64 0.28 -3.81
C GLY A 107 1.01 -1.19 -3.64
N ILE A 108 0.33 -1.80 -2.68
CA ILE A 108 0.51 -3.21 -2.30
C ILE A 108 -0.79 -3.97 -2.54
N ALA A 109 -0.66 -5.19 -3.05
CA ALA A 109 -1.74 -6.15 -3.17
C ALA A 109 -1.47 -7.35 -2.26
N LEU A 110 -2.33 -7.56 -1.27
CA LEU A 110 -2.40 -8.84 -0.57
C LEU A 110 -3.22 -9.81 -1.42
N LYS A 111 -2.55 -10.73 -2.09
CA LYS A 111 -3.17 -11.78 -2.90
C LYS A 111 -3.42 -12.99 -2.01
N ILE A 112 -4.66 -13.44 -1.93
CA ILE A 112 -5.10 -14.50 -1.00
C ILE A 112 -5.74 -15.64 -1.79
N SER A 113 -5.32 -16.87 -1.55
CA SER A 113 -5.90 -18.06 -2.17
C SER A 113 -6.19 -19.16 -1.15
N THR A 114 -7.11 -20.06 -1.47
CA THR A 114 -7.36 -21.30 -0.72
C THR A 114 -6.46 -22.46 -1.18
N VAL A 115 -5.64 -22.24 -2.22
CA VAL A 115 -4.73 -23.24 -2.80
C VAL A 115 -3.28 -22.90 -2.46
N LYS A 116 -2.55 -23.87 -1.90
CA LYS A 116 -1.11 -23.71 -1.61
C LYS A 116 -0.31 -23.49 -2.90
N GLY A 117 0.48 -22.42 -2.94
CA GLY A 117 1.17 -21.95 -4.14
C GLY A 117 0.25 -21.30 -5.17
N GLY A 118 -0.98 -20.94 -4.79
CA GLY A 118 -2.04 -20.50 -5.67
C GLY A 118 -1.67 -19.34 -6.60
N LEU A 119 -0.84 -18.41 -6.13
CA LEU A 119 -0.33 -17.30 -6.95
C LEU A 119 0.36 -17.77 -8.23
N TYR A 120 1.09 -18.89 -8.19
CA TYR A 120 1.87 -19.43 -9.30
C TYR A 120 1.20 -20.62 -10.00
N LYS A 121 0.01 -21.02 -9.54
CA LYS A 121 -0.77 -22.14 -10.09
C LYS A 121 -2.04 -21.68 -10.80
N SER A 122 -2.17 -20.39 -11.06
CA SER A 122 -3.39 -19.78 -11.62
C SER A 122 -4.64 -20.12 -10.81
N ALA A 123 -4.51 -20.25 -9.49
CA ALA A 123 -5.65 -20.49 -8.62
C ALA A 123 -6.46 -19.21 -8.42
N PRO A 124 -7.76 -19.33 -8.09
CA PRO A 124 -8.60 -18.21 -7.66
C PRO A 124 -7.97 -17.40 -6.54
N GLN A 125 -8.10 -16.07 -6.62
CA GLN A 125 -7.47 -15.13 -5.70
C GLN A 125 -8.41 -13.98 -5.35
N THR A 126 -8.53 -13.72 -4.04
CA THR A 126 -9.01 -12.44 -3.54
C THR A 126 -7.84 -11.50 -3.35
N ILE A 127 -7.98 -10.29 -3.86
CA ILE A 127 -6.98 -9.25 -3.84
C ILE A 127 -7.48 -8.17 -2.90
N PHE A 128 -6.76 -7.97 -1.80
CA PHE A 128 -6.90 -6.78 -0.96
C PHE A 128 -5.77 -5.80 -1.30
N ALA A 129 -6.11 -4.80 -2.11
CA ALA A 129 -5.17 -3.78 -2.55
C ALA A 129 -5.24 -2.55 -1.64
N TYR A 130 -4.07 -1.95 -1.36
CA TYR A 130 -3.99 -0.68 -0.67
C TYR A 130 -2.85 0.21 -1.20
N ASN A 131 -3.03 1.53 -1.13
CA ASN A 131 -2.06 2.55 -1.49
C ASN A 131 -1.92 3.53 -0.33
N LEU A 132 -0.74 3.57 0.29
CA LEU A 132 -0.40 4.57 1.30
C LEU A 132 0.12 5.85 0.62
N ASN A 133 -0.59 6.96 0.82
CA ASN A 133 -0.21 8.27 0.32
C ASN A 133 -0.45 9.33 1.39
N GLY A 134 0.64 9.90 1.93
CA GLY A 134 0.57 10.83 3.06
C GLY A 134 -0.12 10.20 4.27
N ASN A 135 -1.15 10.86 4.78
CA ASN A 135 -1.96 10.38 5.91
C ASN A 135 -3.20 9.59 5.48
N LYS A 136 -3.26 9.10 4.23
CA LYS A 136 -4.39 8.34 3.71
C LYS A 136 -3.99 6.99 3.16
N VAL A 137 -4.89 6.03 3.31
CA VAL A 137 -4.83 4.72 2.69
C VAL A 137 -6.04 4.57 1.79
N TRP A 138 -5.79 4.44 0.49
CA TRP A 138 -6.79 4.07 -0.50
C TRP A 138 -6.80 2.56 -0.64
N TYR A 139 -7.97 1.94 -0.70
CA TYR A 139 -8.07 0.49 -0.71
C TYR A 139 -9.29 -0.01 -1.47
N ASP A 140 -9.20 -1.24 -1.95
CA ASP A 140 -10.30 -1.98 -2.57
C ASP A 140 -10.16 -3.50 -2.32
N LEU A 141 -11.21 -4.23 -2.69
CA LEU A 141 -11.19 -5.68 -2.82
C LEU A 141 -11.58 -6.08 -4.24
N SER A 142 -10.94 -7.13 -4.78
CA SER A 142 -11.33 -7.73 -6.06
C SER A 142 -11.01 -9.22 -6.15
N ASP A 143 -11.82 -9.97 -6.92
CA ASP A 143 -11.63 -11.40 -7.22
C ASP A 143 -11.45 -11.61 -8.74
N VAL A 144 -10.73 -10.71 -9.42
CA VAL A 144 -10.61 -10.72 -10.90
C VAL A 144 -9.97 -12.00 -11.45
N PHE A 145 -9.28 -12.78 -10.61
CA PHE A 145 -8.71 -14.08 -10.97
C PHE A 145 -9.57 -15.27 -10.53
N GLY A 146 -10.85 -15.05 -10.24
CA GLY A 146 -11.82 -16.04 -9.76
C GLY A 146 -12.11 -15.90 -8.26
N ASP A 147 -13.20 -16.54 -7.80
CA ASP A 147 -13.76 -16.36 -6.46
C ASP A 147 -13.34 -17.49 -5.47
N PRO A 148 -12.22 -17.40 -4.74
CA PRO A 148 -11.76 -18.46 -3.85
C PRO A 148 -12.68 -18.72 -2.65
N PHE A 149 -13.52 -17.73 -2.29
CA PHE A 149 -14.42 -17.79 -1.14
C PHE A 149 -15.89 -17.86 -1.54
N ARG A 150 -16.20 -18.24 -2.79
CA ARG A 150 -17.59 -18.43 -3.24
C ARG A 150 -18.39 -19.30 -2.27
N GLY A 151 -19.55 -18.80 -1.85
CA GLY A 151 -20.42 -19.42 -0.85
C GLY A 151 -20.06 -19.11 0.60
N ARG A 152 -19.08 -18.23 0.86
CA ARG A 152 -18.64 -17.81 2.19
C ARG A 152 -18.52 -16.29 2.26
N SER A 153 -18.80 -15.68 3.41
CA SER A 153 -18.70 -14.23 3.57
C SER A 153 -17.26 -13.73 3.48
N VAL A 154 -17.09 -12.57 2.85
CA VAL A 154 -15.86 -11.78 2.84
C VAL A 154 -16.21 -10.34 3.19
N SER A 155 -15.52 -9.71 4.14
CA SER A 155 -15.79 -8.32 4.54
C SER A 155 -14.52 -7.55 4.89
N LEU A 156 -14.42 -6.30 4.46
CA LEU A 156 -13.31 -5.40 4.78
C LEU A 156 -13.82 -4.22 5.62
N LEU A 157 -13.30 -4.11 6.83
CA LEU A 157 -13.72 -3.10 7.81
C LEU A 157 -12.52 -2.41 8.48
N PRO A 158 -12.68 -1.16 8.95
CA PRO A 158 -13.85 -0.30 8.74
C PRO A 158 -13.93 0.17 7.28
N SER A 159 -15.15 0.41 6.79
CA SER A 159 -15.36 0.96 5.45
C SER A 159 -16.71 1.66 5.34
N SER A 160 -16.75 2.76 4.57
CA SER A 160 -17.96 3.54 4.32
C SER A 160 -18.00 3.99 2.84
N PRO A 161 -18.96 3.52 2.03
CA PRO A 161 -19.90 2.42 2.32
C PRO A 161 -19.18 1.09 2.63
N PRO A 162 -19.80 0.17 3.42
CA PRO A 162 -19.21 -1.12 3.75
C PRO A 162 -18.81 -1.93 2.51
N ILE A 163 -17.66 -2.60 2.57
CA ILE A 163 -17.29 -3.63 1.59
C ILE A 163 -17.60 -4.99 2.24
N SER A 164 -18.68 -5.61 1.79
CA SER A 164 -19.13 -6.92 2.29
C SER A 164 -19.71 -7.73 1.13
N TRP A 165 -19.16 -8.92 0.90
CA TRP A 165 -19.61 -9.89 -0.08
C TRP A 165 -20.20 -11.07 0.65
N SER A 166 -21.53 -11.11 0.79
CA SER A 166 -22.23 -12.11 1.61
C SER A 166 -22.02 -13.54 1.11
N ASN A 167 -21.83 -13.73 -0.19
CA ASN A 167 -21.56 -15.01 -0.83
C ASN A 167 -20.11 -15.13 -1.35
N GLY A 168 -19.22 -14.21 -0.95
CA GLY A 168 -17.80 -14.25 -1.33
C GLY A 168 -17.55 -13.96 -2.81
N ILE A 169 -18.49 -13.26 -3.46
CA ILE A 169 -18.37 -12.78 -4.84
C ILE A 169 -18.54 -11.26 -4.81
N PRO A 170 -17.63 -10.49 -5.44
CA PRO A 170 -17.75 -9.04 -5.51
C PRO A 170 -19.02 -8.60 -6.25
N PRO A 171 -19.64 -7.47 -5.85
CA PRO A 171 -20.62 -6.80 -6.69
C PRO A 171 -19.94 -6.27 -7.96
N HIS A 172 -20.74 -5.88 -8.95
CA HIS A 172 -20.21 -5.26 -10.17
C HIS A 172 -19.51 -3.92 -9.87
N GLY A 173 -18.42 -3.65 -10.60
CA GLY A 173 -17.68 -2.40 -10.54
C GLY A 173 -16.65 -2.31 -9.42
N SER A 174 -15.80 -1.30 -9.50
CA SER A 174 -14.75 -1.06 -8.51
C SER A 174 -15.31 -0.40 -7.25
N GLN A 175 -14.85 -0.85 -6.08
CA GLN A 175 -15.30 -0.37 -4.76
C GLN A 175 -14.14 0.25 -3.99
N VAL A 176 -13.46 1.22 -4.61
CA VAL A 176 -12.38 1.97 -3.94
C VAL A 176 -12.92 2.79 -2.78
N ARG A 177 -12.17 2.83 -1.69
CA ARG A 177 -12.44 3.57 -0.47
C ARG A 177 -11.17 4.21 0.04
N VAL A 178 -11.31 5.12 1.00
CA VAL A 178 -10.19 5.82 1.63
C VAL A 178 -10.41 5.94 3.13
N GLN A 179 -9.34 5.81 3.90
CA GLN A 179 -9.35 6.11 5.32
C GLN A 179 -8.04 6.77 5.78
N ASP A 180 -8.02 7.21 7.03
CA ASP A 180 -6.79 7.71 7.66
C ASP A 180 -5.76 6.60 7.82
N SER A 181 -4.49 6.90 7.53
CA SER A 181 -3.40 5.92 7.55
C SER A 181 -3.09 5.40 8.94
N SER A 182 -3.61 6.02 10.01
CA SER A 182 -3.47 5.52 11.38
C SER A 182 -4.42 4.37 11.75
N GLN A 183 -5.50 4.19 10.98
CA GLN A 183 -6.52 3.17 11.24
C GLN A 183 -6.13 1.85 10.60
N ASP A 184 -6.39 0.72 11.28
CA ASP A 184 -6.21 -0.60 10.68
C ASP A 184 -7.33 -0.90 9.67
N LEU A 185 -7.05 -1.79 8.72
CA LEU A 185 -8.05 -2.44 7.88
C LEU A 185 -8.02 -3.94 8.14
N THR A 186 -9.17 -4.54 8.40
CA THR A 186 -9.33 -5.97 8.63
C THR A 186 -10.21 -6.59 7.57
N LEU A 187 -9.61 -7.39 6.71
CA LEU A 187 -10.30 -8.33 5.85
C LEU A 187 -10.63 -9.58 6.66
N THR A 188 -11.91 -9.88 6.82
CA THR A 188 -12.39 -11.14 7.38
C THR A 188 -12.84 -12.05 6.26
N LEU A 189 -12.25 -13.24 6.21
CA LEU A 189 -12.62 -14.36 5.35
C LEU A 189 -13.32 -15.39 6.22
N CYS A 190 -14.37 -16.08 5.76
CA CYS A 190 -14.84 -17.21 6.57
C CYS A 190 -15.74 -16.81 7.74
#